data_AF-A0A9X1QEA2-F1
#
_entry.id   AF-A0A9X1QEA2-F1
#
_cell.length_a   1.000
_cell.length_b   1.000
_cell.length_c   1.000
_cell.angle_alpha   90.00
_cell.angle_beta   90.00
_cell.angle_gamma   90.00
#
_symmetry.space_group_name_H-M   'P 1'
#
loop_
_entity.id
_entity.type
_entity.pdbx_description
1 polymer ?
#
loop_
_entity_poly.entity_id
_entity_poly.type
_entity_poly.pdbx_seq_one_letter_code
_entity_poly.pdbx_strand_id
1 'polypeptide(L)' 'MSTTNPLTGSLNSNFSIEAFAVDGDTVITSGYFETRMLKTDKIFKSLFFTEITVSKGKIVKYRLLEDSFALVLALS' A
#
# COMPACT_ATOMS: atom_id res chain seq x y z
N MET A 1 -18.42 15.16 26.65
CA MET A 1 -17.65 15.21 25.38
C MET A 1 -16.58 14.14 25.48
N SER A 2 -16.68 13.08 24.68
CA SER A 2 -15.71 11.98 24.68
C SER A 2 -14.52 12.38 23.83
N THR A 3 -13.34 12.50 24.45
CA THR A 3 -12.07 12.71 23.77
C THR A 3 -11.53 11.36 23.29
N THR A 4 -12.02 10.84 22.17
CA THR A 4 -11.37 9.69 21.53
C THR A 4 -10.12 10.21 20.81
N ASN A 5 -8.95 9.86 21.34
CA ASN A 5 -7.67 10.00 20.67
C ASN A 5 -7.73 9.21 19.34
N PRO A 6 -7.61 9.86 18.17
CA PRO A 6 -7.76 9.19 16.87
C PRO A 6 -6.65 8.15 16.58
N LEU A 7 -5.64 8.04 17.45
CA LEU A 7 -4.49 7.14 17.28
C LEU A 7 -4.65 5.78 18.00
N THR A 8 -5.78 5.51 18.67
CA THR A 8 -6.04 4.21 19.32
C THR A 8 -6.84 3.23 18.46
N GLY A 9 -7.20 3.61 17.23
CA GLY A 9 -7.74 2.67 16.26
C GLY A 9 -6.65 1.73 15.79
N SER A 10 -6.77 0.45 16.12
CA SER A 10 -5.94 -0.62 15.56
C SER A 10 -5.97 -0.52 14.02
N LEU A 11 -4.89 0.03 13.46
CA LEU A 11 -4.61 0.10 12.01
C LEU A 11 -4.27 -1.30 11.56
N ASN A 12 -5.29 -2.15 11.42
CA ASN A 12 -5.13 -3.47 10.83
C ASN A 12 -5.03 -3.31 9.32
N SER A 13 -3.87 -2.84 8.87
CA SER A 13 -3.51 -2.95 7.46
C SER A 13 -2.80 -4.28 7.27
N ASN A 14 -3.40 -5.15 6.45
CA ASN A 14 -2.78 -6.41 6.07
C ASN A 14 -2.09 -6.23 4.73
N PHE A 15 -0.91 -6.80 4.59
CA PHE A 15 -0.11 -6.72 3.38
C PHE A 15 0.61 -8.04 3.15
N SER A 16 0.63 -8.50 1.91
CA SER A 16 1.34 -9.70 1.50
C SER A 16 2.01 -9.50 0.15
N ILE A 17 3.28 -9.92 0.04
CA ILE A 17 3.98 -10.08 -1.22
C ILE A 17 3.69 -11.50 -1.73
N GLU A 18 3.23 -11.62 -2.97
CA GLU A 18 2.99 -12.91 -3.60
C GLU A 18 4.16 -13.34 -4.47
N ALA A 19 4.73 -12.41 -5.24
CA ALA A 19 5.87 -12.67 -6.08
C ALA A 19 6.74 -11.42 -6.24
N PHE A 20 8.01 -11.65 -6.52
CA PHE A 20 8.94 -10.62 -6.94
C PHE A 20 9.86 -11.13 -8.05
N ALA A 21 10.32 -10.22 -8.88
CA ALA A 21 11.32 -10.46 -9.91
C ALA A 21 12.40 -9.39 -9.80
N VAL A 22 13.64 -9.77 -10.09
CA VAL A 22 14.82 -8.89 -10.04
C VAL A 22 15.49 -8.90 -11.40
N ASP A 23 15.77 -7.71 -11.93
CA ASP A 23 16.58 -7.51 -13.14
C ASP A 23 17.54 -6.34 -12.91
N GLY A 24 18.83 -6.67 -12.76
CA GLY A 24 19.87 -5.74 -12.36
C GLY A 24 19.52 -5.01 -11.06
N ASP A 25 19.50 -3.68 -11.13
CA ASP A 25 19.16 -2.79 -10.02
C ASP A 25 17.64 -2.61 -9.81
N THR A 26 16.80 -3.27 -10.62
CA THR A 26 15.34 -3.12 -10.58
C THR A 26 14.68 -4.33 -9.96
N VAL A 27 13.74 -4.08 -9.04
CA VAL A 27 12.88 -5.08 -8.42
C VAL A 27 11.44 -4.76 -8.77
N ILE A 28 10.73 -5.74 -9.32
CA ILE A 28 9.28 -5.69 -9.46
C ILE A 28 8.67 -6.59 -8.39
N THR A 29 7.67 -6.10 -7.68
CA THR A 29 6.88 -6.94 -6.76
C THR A 29 5.41 -6.91 -7.14
N SER A 30 4.70 -7.98 -6.77
CA SER A 30 3.25 -8.08 -6.83
C SER A 30 2.73 -8.56 -5.48
N GLY A 31 1.55 -8.11 -5.10
CA GLY A 31 0.94 -8.52 -3.86
C GLY A 31 -0.45 -7.98 -3.65
N TYR A 32 -0.94 -8.15 -2.42
CA TYR A 32 -2.23 -7.66 -1.97
C TYR A 32 -2.08 -6.82 -0.73
N PHE A 33 -2.95 -5.82 -0.60
CA PHE A 33 -3.15 -5.11 0.65
C PHE A 33 -4.63 -4.95 0.97
N GLU A 34 -4.91 -4.83 2.27
CA GLU A 34 -6.18 -4.45 2.85
C GLU A 34 -5.93 -3.35 3.86
N THR A 35 -6.68 -2.25 3.78
CA THR A 35 -6.50 -1.10 4.66
C THR A 35 -7.84 -0.41 4.94
N ARG A 36 -7.95 0.22 6.10
CA ARG A 36 -9.12 1.03 6.46
C ARG A 36 -8.93 2.48 6.01
N MET A 37 -9.89 3.00 5.25
CA MET A 37 -9.94 4.40 4.86
C MET A 37 -10.38 5.27 6.04
N LEU A 38 -9.46 6.02 6.65
CA LEU A 38 -9.74 6.82 7.84
C LEU A 38 -10.88 7.84 7.67
N LYS A 39 -11.10 8.32 6.45
CA LYS A 39 -12.15 9.31 6.15
C LYS A 39 -13.56 8.70 6.16
N THR A 40 -13.71 7.45 5.73
CA THR A 40 -15.01 6.83 5.43
C THR A 40 -15.26 5.55 6.24
N ASP A 41 -14.27 5.10 7.01
CA ASP A 41 -14.20 3.80 7.67
C ASP A 41 -14.37 2.58 6.75
N LYS A 42 -14.41 2.77 5.42
CA LYS A 42 -14.49 1.67 4.45
C LYS A 42 -13.19 0.87 4.42
N ILE A 43 -13.30 -0.44 4.24
CA ILE A 43 -12.16 -1.31 3.97
C ILE A 43 -11.89 -1.32 2.47
N PHE A 44 -10.68 -0.89 2.09
CA PHE A 44 -10.19 -0.98 0.72
C PHE A 44 -9.23 -2.15 0.60
N LYS A 45 -9.42 -2.96 -0.44
CA LYS A 45 -8.55 -4.09 -0.79
C LYS A 45 -8.09 -3.92 -2.22
N SER A 46 -6.81 -4.15 -2.48
CA SER A 46 -6.27 -4.06 -3.83
C SER A 46 -5.10 -5.00 -4.04
N LEU A 47 -5.02 -5.52 -5.26
CA LEU A 47 -3.75 -5.93 -5.86
C LEU A 47 -2.85 -4.71 -5.99
N PHE A 48 -1.55 -4.90 -5.88
CA PHE A 48 -0.59 -3.87 -6.21
C PHE A 48 0.63 -4.45 -6.91
N PHE A 49 1.32 -3.57 -7.64
CA PHE A 49 2.66 -3.82 -8.12
C PHE A 49 3.58 -2.68 -7.67
N THR A 50 4.83 -3.00 -7.37
CA THR A 50 5.85 -1.95 -7.21
C THR A 50 6.99 -2.14 -8.19
N GLU A 51 7.56 -1.03 -8.65
CA GLU A 51 8.87 -0.96 -9.30
C GLU A 51 9.81 -0.21 -8.37
N ILE A 52 10.87 -0.87 -7.92
CA ILE A 52 11.87 -0.31 -7.02
C ILE A 52 13.23 -0.37 -7.71
N THR A 53 13.97 0.74 -7.76
CA THR A 53 15.37 0.72 -8.20
C THR A 53 16.29 0.93 -7.01
N VAL A 54 17.28 0.05 -6.84
CA VAL A 54 18.28 0.11 -5.79
C VAL A 54 19.65 0.40 -6.40
N SER A 55 20.30 1.48 -5.99
CA SER A 55 21.67 1.81 -6.41
C SER A 55 22.55 2.10 -5.21
N LYS A 56 23.74 1.50 -5.16
CA LYS A 56 24.69 1.61 -4.04
C LYS A 56 24.04 1.30 -2.67
N GLY A 57 23.19 0.27 -2.65
CA GLY A 57 22.46 -0.16 -1.45
C GLY A 57 21.33 0.78 -1.00
N LYS A 58 20.91 1.74 -1.83
CA LYS A 58 19.84 2.70 -1.51
C LYS A 58 18.72 2.63 -2.53
N ILE A 59 17.46 2.73 -2.09
CA ILE A 59 16.33 2.91 -3.00
C ILE A 59 16.43 4.30 -3.62
N VAL A 60 16.56 4.37 -4.95
CA VAL A 60 16.66 5.62 -5.72
C VAL A 60 15.41 5.92 -6.55
N LYS A 61 14.51 4.94 -6.67
CA LYS A 61 13.22 5.06 -7.37
C LYS A 61 12.21 4.10 -6.75
N TYR A 62 10.97 4.55 -6.64
CA TYR A 62 9.83 3.76 -6.20
C TYR A 62 8.60 4.18 -7.01
N ARG A 63 7.91 3.22 -7.62
CA ARG A 63 6.58 3.41 -8.22
C ARG A 63 5.62 2.36 -7.67
N LEU A 64 4.41 2.80 -7.36
CA LEU A 64 3.30 1.94 -6.96
C LEU A 64 2.24 1.99 -8.07
N LEU A 65 1.79 0.82 -8.48
CA LEU A 65 0.61 0.64 -9.29
C LEU A 65 -0.46 -0.05 -8.44
N GLU A 66 -1.61 0.60 -8.30
CA GLU A 66 -2.77 0.10 -7.57
C GLU A 66 -4.06 0.53 -8.28
N ASP A 67 -5.20 -0.02 -7.86
CA ASP A 67 -6.51 0.41 -8.35
C ASP A 67 -6.89 1.78 -7.75
N SER A 68 -6.39 2.84 -8.40
CA SER A 68 -6.62 4.22 -7.99
C SER A 68 -8.10 4.64 -8.10
N PHE A 69 -8.88 4.00 -8.98
CA PHE A 69 -10.30 4.32 -9.11
C PHE A 69 -11.09 3.75 -7.92
N ALA A 70 -10.87 2.47 -7.58
CA ALA A 70 -11.49 1.86 -6.41
C ALA A 70 -11.05 2.54 -5.10
N LEU A 71 -9.80 3.00 -5.02
CA LEU A 71 -9.32 3.83 -3.90
C LEU A 71 -10.16 5.11 -3.74
N VAL A 72 -10.39 5.85 -4.82
CA VAL A 72 -11.19 7.09 -4.77
C VAL A 72 -12.64 6.80 -4.36
N LEU A 73 -13.24 5.71 -4.84
CA LEU A 73 -14.58 5.29 -4.40
C LEU A 73 -14.61 4.91 -2.92
N ALA A 74 -13.55 4.29 -2.39
CA ALA A 74 -13.43 3.97 -0.98
C ALA A 74 -13.28 5.23 -0.12
N LEU A 75 -12.70 6.30 -0.65
CA LEU A 75 -12.55 7.61 0.01
C LEU A 75 -13.76 8.54 -0.10
N SER A 76 -14.78 8.16 -0.88
CA SER A 76 -15.98 8.96 -1.14
C SER A 76 -17.14 8.62 -0.21
#